data_AF-A0A2N6BHR0-F1
#
_entry.id   AF-A0A2N6BHR0-F1
#
_cell.length_a   1.000
_cell.length_b   1.000
_cell.length_c   1.000
_cell.angle_alpha   90.00
_cell.angle_beta   90.00
_cell.angle_gamma   90.00
#
_symmetry.space_group_name_H-M   'P 1'
#
loop_
_entity.id
_entity.type
_entity.pdbx_description
1 polymer ?
#
loop_
_entity_poly.entity_id
_entity_poly.type
_entity_poly.pdbx_seq_one_letter_code
_entity_poly.pdbx_strand_id
1 'polypeptide(L)'
;MLFKREHIKEDKAESAKLTAELILNANELMKYDAVSVGAYDLSMGIDYLLARVNELSTTFLSANLYDKRGRLLFKPTLIKKVGALKIGVIGLLDDNVKLDKIPDGRKLEVTDPYDTAEKLLPELRKEGADVIIILTDIKGGALRKLARTTSGIDFIIASDKRNRISLPVVVNNTHISHLDRGGKCVGYLEVLPAKGATDDSRGKVVGKYLLRNSFNQLRLEIPDDPRVAEMVKSAKAHISKAQEGEIADSGDDESDSGCGTRYVSAKTCKECHPGRFAWWKTTKHSNAMASLVAKQSQFNEECVMCHTLAYECDEGALSMGTLESFKNVQCESCHGPGELHVKSKGEQSMDPIPTRTTCLKCHTPERSPVENFDYRVKDICGEKIEG
;
A
#
# COMPACT_ATOMS: atom_id res chain seq x y z
N MET A 1 1.46 1.71 8.88
CA MET A 1 2.06 2.36 7.71
C MET A 1 3.57 2.15 7.81
N LEU A 2 4.41 3.10 7.36
CA LEU A 2 5.88 3.06 7.22
C LEU A 2 6.42 1.95 6.32
N PHE A 3 6.00 0.71 6.53
CA PHE A 3 6.46 -0.46 5.82
C PHE A 3 5.30 -1.20 5.15
N LYS A 4 5.64 -2.09 4.21
CA LYS A 4 4.65 -2.83 3.38
C LYS A 4 4.33 -4.24 3.89
N ARG A 5 5.10 -4.74 4.87
CA ARG A 5 5.07 -6.11 5.37
C ARG A 5 5.68 -6.15 6.78
N GLU A 6 5.24 -7.09 7.63
CA GLU A 6 5.70 -7.27 9.03
C GLU A 6 7.19 -7.60 9.17
N HIS A 7 7.81 -8.14 8.11
CA HIS A 7 9.21 -8.52 8.11
C HIS A 7 9.91 -7.95 6.87
N ILE A 8 10.90 -7.11 7.11
CA ILE A 8 11.77 -6.56 6.06
C ILE A 8 13.00 -7.46 5.97
N LYS A 9 13.30 -7.93 4.77
CA LYS A 9 14.53 -8.70 4.54
C LYS A 9 15.74 -7.79 4.82
N GLU A 10 16.80 -8.36 5.38
CA GLU A 10 17.99 -7.59 5.78
C GLU A 10 18.62 -6.83 4.61
N ASP A 11 18.64 -7.46 3.42
CA ASP A 11 19.10 -6.90 2.16
C ASP A 11 18.19 -5.79 1.59
N LYS A 12 17.04 -5.50 2.20
CA LYS A 12 16.11 -4.41 1.80
C LYS A 12 15.92 -3.37 2.90
N ALA A 13 16.70 -3.45 3.97
CA ALA A 13 16.50 -2.63 5.16
C ALA A 13 16.78 -1.14 4.89
N GLU A 14 17.74 -0.81 4.04
CA GLU A 14 18.15 0.58 3.82
C GLU A 14 17.13 1.35 2.98
N SER A 15 16.71 0.78 1.85
CA SER A 15 15.65 1.39 1.02
C SER A 15 14.32 1.51 1.78
N ALA A 16 14.03 0.55 2.67
CA ALA A 16 12.86 0.60 3.55
C ALA A 16 12.95 1.75 4.57
N LYS A 17 14.10 1.98 5.22
CA LYS A 17 14.30 3.10 6.14
C LYS A 17 14.12 4.44 5.45
N LEU A 18 14.74 4.64 4.29
CA LEU A 18 14.62 5.89 3.52
C LEU A 18 13.16 6.17 3.13
N THR A 19 12.40 5.13 2.80
CA THR A 19 10.96 5.24 2.52
C THR A 19 10.18 5.64 3.78
N ALA A 20 10.47 5.02 4.92
CA ALA A 20 9.83 5.36 6.19
C ALA A 20 10.13 6.81 6.61
N GLU A 21 11.38 7.26 6.46
CA GLU A 21 11.79 8.65 6.75
C GLU A 21 11.07 9.66 5.86
N LEU A 22 10.93 9.39 4.55
CA LEU A 22 10.12 10.22 3.66
C LEU A 22 8.67 10.34 4.17
N ILE A 23 8.05 9.22 4.55
CA ILE A 23 6.66 9.21 5.04
C ILE A 23 6.53 10.02 6.33
N LEU A 24 7.44 9.81 7.29
CA LEU A 24 7.43 10.54 8.57
C LEU A 24 7.59 12.05 8.36
N ASN A 25 8.56 12.45 7.55
CA ASN A 25 8.80 13.86 7.24
C ASN A 25 7.60 14.48 6.49
N ALA A 26 6.97 13.74 5.58
CA ALA A 26 5.79 14.22 4.87
C ALA A 26 4.60 14.40 5.81
N ASN A 27 4.36 13.46 6.73
CA ASN A 27 3.31 13.57 7.76
C ASN A 27 3.52 14.80 8.64
N GLU A 28 4.76 15.07 9.02
CA GLU A 28 5.13 16.23 9.84
C GLU A 28 4.87 17.54 9.09
N LEU A 29 5.27 17.62 7.81
CA LEU A 29 5.01 18.78 6.97
C LEU A 29 3.50 19.01 6.76
N MET A 30 2.73 17.92 6.60
CA MET A 30 1.28 17.95 6.50
C MET A 30 0.58 18.21 7.85
N LYS A 31 1.33 18.22 8.96
CA LYS A 31 0.86 18.48 10.33
C LYS A 31 -0.22 17.49 10.80
N TYR A 32 0.07 16.21 10.64
CA TYR A 32 -0.83 15.16 11.14
C TYR A 32 -1.00 15.29 12.67
N ASP A 33 -2.23 15.39 13.15
CA ASP A 33 -2.51 15.46 14.60
C ASP A 33 -2.23 14.12 15.29
N ALA A 34 -2.58 13.00 14.65
CA ALA A 34 -2.41 11.67 15.21
C ALA A 34 -2.21 10.59 14.14
N VAL A 35 -1.45 9.56 14.52
CA VAL A 35 -1.19 8.37 13.72
C VAL A 35 -1.31 7.14 14.62
N SER A 36 -2.11 6.14 14.27
CA SER A 36 -2.13 4.87 15.03
C SER A 36 -0.98 3.98 14.62
N VAL A 37 -0.26 3.42 15.58
CA VAL A 37 0.72 2.35 15.34
C VAL A 37 -0.03 1.11 14.87
N GLY A 38 0.37 0.56 13.73
CA GLY A 38 -0.09 -0.74 13.22
C GLY A 38 1.06 -1.74 13.15
N ALA A 39 0.73 -3.00 12.86
CA ALA A 39 1.70 -4.10 12.81
C ALA A 39 2.88 -3.81 11.87
N TYR A 40 2.61 -3.15 10.74
CA TYR A 40 3.65 -2.84 9.76
C TYR A 40 4.60 -1.75 10.23
N ASP A 41 4.19 -0.84 11.11
CA ASP A 41 5.10 0.21 11.62
C ASP A 41 6.23 -0.38 12.49
N LEU A 42 6.02 -1.59 13.03
CA LEU A 42 6.96 -2.32 13.88
C LEU A 42 7.99 -3.15 13.09
N SER A 43 7.95 -3.14 11.75
CA SER A 43 8.73 -4.10 10.94
C SER A 43 10.24 -3.96 11.03
N MET A 44 10.74 -2.80 11.49
CA MET A 44 12.15 -2.54 11.79
C MET A 44 12.47 -2.64 13.29
N GLY A 45 11.51 -3.10 14.10
CA GLY A 45 11.61 -3.20 15.54
C GLY A 45 11.11 -1.96 16.29
N ILE A 46 10.73 -2.17 17.55
CA ILE A 46 10.19 -1.11 18.42
C ILE A 46 11.20 0.00 18.70
N ASP A 47 12.47 -0.35 18.90
CA ASP A 47 13.52 0.61 19.25
C ASP A 47 13.76 1.60 18.10
N TYR A 48 13.74 1.12 16.85
CA TYR A 48 13.78 1.96 15.66
C TYR A 48 12.57 2.90 15.60
N LEU A 49 11.35 2.36 15.75
CA LEU A 49 10.13 3.17 15.67
C LEU A 49 10.12 4.28 16.71
N LEU A 50 10.43 3.96 17.97
CA LEU A 50 10.49 4.94 19.06
C LEU A 50 11.58 6.00 18.81
N ALA A 51 12.75 5.61 18.32
CA ALA A 51 13.83 6.55 18.00
C ALA A 51 13.42 7.56 16.93
N ARG A 52 12.57 7.17 15.96
CA ARG A 52 12.09 8.07 14.91
C ARG A 52 10.93 8.94 15.36
N VAL A 53 9.92 8.36 15.99
CA VAL A 53 8.69 9.10 16.33
C VAL A 53 8.86 10.08 17.49
N ASN A 54 9.84 9.87 18.37
CA ASN A 54 10.16 10.80 19.46
C ASN A 54 10.80 12.12 18.97
N GLU A 55 11.27 12.16 17.72
CA GLU A 55 11.84 13.36 17.09
C GLU A 55 10.77 14.21 16.37
N LEU A 56 9.52 13.72 16.30
CA LEU A 56 8.42 14.33 15.55
C LEU A 56 7.42 15.04 16.48
N SER A 57 6.73 16.06 15.96
CA SER A 57 5.58 16.67 16.66
C SER A 57 4.28 15.87 16.45
N THR A 58 4.20 15.10 15.36
CA THR A 58 3.10 14.17 15.09
C THR A 58 2.93 13.16 16.23
N THR A 59 1.72 13.03 16.78
CA THR A 59 1.48 12.09 17.90
C THR A 59 1.20 10.68 17.39
N PHE A 60 2.04 9.72 17.78
CA PHE A 60 1.78 8.29 17.55
C PHE A 60 0.98 7.70 18.72
N LEU A 61 -0.11 7.01 18.37
CA LEU A 61 -1.06 6.43 19.31
C LEU A 61 -1.05 4.91 19.29
N SER A 62 -1.07 4.31 20.48
CA SER A 62 -1.45 2.91 20.70
C SER A 62 -1.84 2.74 22.16
N ALA A 63 -3.07 2.30 22.40
CA ALA A 63 -3.61 2.11 23.73
C ALA A 63 -3.35 0.71 24.30
N ASN A 64 -2.91 -0.23 23.45
CA ASN A 64 -2.79 -1.64 23.81
C ASN A 64 -1.42 -2.25 23.49
N LEU A 65 -0.38 -1.43 23.25
CA LEU A 65 0.99 -1.91 23.01
C LEU A 65 1.90 -1.57 24.19
N TYR A 66 2.38 -2.61 24.88
CA TYR A 66 3.16 -2.53 26.10
C TYR A 66 4.54 -3.17 25.94
N ASP A 67 5.48 -2.76 26.81
CA ASP A 67 6.67 -3.55 27.09
C ASP A 67 6.36 -4.69 28.09
N LYS A 68 7.28 -5.65 28.24
CA LYS A 68 7.17 -6.74 29.24
C LYS A 68 7.16 -6.28 30.71
N ARG A 69 7.32 -4.99 30.99
CA ARG A 69 7.19 -4.41 32.33
C ARG A 69 5.81 -3.78 32.55
N GLY A 70 4.89 -3.91 31.59
CA GLY A 70 3.55 -3.34 31.65
C GLY A 70 3.51 -1.83 31.39
N ARG A 71 4.57 -1.24 30.81
CA ARG A 71 4.56 0.18 30.44
C ARG A 71 4.05 0.34 29.02
N LEU A 72 3.10 1.25 28.84
CA LEU A 72 2.59 1.60 27.53
C LEU A 72 3.68 2.31 26.72
N LEU A 73 3.86 1.90 25.47
CA LEU A 73 4.96 2.38 24.62
C LEU A 73 4.61 3.66 23.85
N PHE A 74 3.32 3.97 23.71
CA PHE A 74 2.79 5.13 23.00
C PHE A 74 1.70 5.81 23.82
N LYS A 75 1.27 7.02 23.43
CA LYS A 75 0.09 7.62 24.05
C LYS A 75 -1.16 6.78 23.67
N PRO A 76 -2.09 6.50 24.60
CA PRO A 76 -3.27 5.72 24.27
C PRO A 76 -4.28 6.55 23.46
N THR A 77 -4.40 7.83 23.79
CA THR A 77 -5.43 8.72 23.28
C THR A 77 -4.92 10.13 22.99
N LEU A 78 -5.72 10.88 22.22
CA LEU A 78 -5.56 12.32 21.98
C LEU A 78 -6.94 12.98 22.06
N ILE A 79 -7.05 14.14 22.74
CA ILE A 79 -8.21 15.02 22.62
C ILE A 79 -7.80 16.28 21.88
N LYS A 80 -8.53 16.60 20.80
CA LYS A 80 -8.30 17.82 20.00
C LYS A 80 -9.60 18.62 19.88
N LYS A 81 -9.52 19.92 20.14
CA LYS A 81 -10.61 20.84 19.84
C LYS A 81 -10.58 21.21 18.36
N VAL A 82 -11.66 20.94 17.63
CA VAL A 82 -11.84 21.28 16.22
C VAL A 82 -13.13 22.10 16.10
N GLY A 83 -12.96 23.41 15.91
CA GLY A 83 -14.08 24.36 16.00
C GLY A 83 -14.76 24.28 17.37
N ALA A 84 -16.05 23.92 17.37
CA ALA A 84 -16.85 23.78 18.58
C ALA A 84 -16.86 22.35 19.17
N LEU A 85 -16.28 21.36 18.49
CA LEU A 85 -16.19 19.99 18.96
C LEU A 85 -14.88 19.72 19.68
N LYS A 86 -14.93 18.85 20.69
CA LYS A 86 -13.78 18.08 21.17
C LYS A 86 -13.82 16.68 20.57
N ILE A 87 -12.81 16.35 19.78
CA ILE A 87 -12.63 15.03 19.18
C ILE A 87 -11.66 14.24 20.06
N GLY A 88 -12.13 13.11 20.60
CA GLY A 88 -11.29 12.10 21.23
C GLY A 88 -10.83 11.07 20.18
N VAL A 89 -9.57 10.70 20.22
CA VAL A 89 -8.98 9.71 19.32
C VAL A 89 -8.33 8.62 20.17
N ILE A 90 -8.60 7.35 19.84
CA ILE A 90 -7.95 6.17 20.44
C ILE A 90 -7.17 5.47 19.32
N GLY A 91 -5.90 5.11 19.56
CA GLY A 91 -5.15 4.22 18.69
C GLY A 91 -5.22 2.78 19.18
N LEU A 92 -5.57 1.81 18.33
CA LEU A 92 -5.61 0.39 18.68
C LEU A 92 -4.85 -0.45 17.66
N LEU A 93 -3.90 -1.27 18.16
CA LEU A 93 -3.20 -2.27 17.39
C LEU A 93 -3.99 -3.59 17.39
N ASP A 94 -4.07 -4.26 16.24
CA ASP A 94 -4.63 -5.62 16.14
C ASP A 94 -3.80 -6.60 16.99
N ASP A 95 -4.45 -7.30 17.92
CA ASP A 95 -3.82 -8.30 18.80
C ASP A 95 -3.42 -9.59 18.07
N ASN A 96 -3.84 -9.75 16.81
CA ASN A 96 -3.37 -10.82 15.92
C ASN A 96 -2.02 -10.53 15.26
N VAL A 97 -1.34 -9.44 15.67
CA VAL A 97 0.01 -9.13 15.20
C VAL A 97 0.98 -10.27 15.50
N LYS A 98 1.78 -10.67 14.50
CA LYS A 98 2.76 -11.75 14.62
C LYS A 98 4.05 -11.23 15.23
N LEU A 99 4.07 -11.05 16.55
CA LEU A 99 5.23 -10.53 17.28
C LEU A 99 6.50 -11.39 17.08
N ASP A 100 6.35 -12.69 16.80
CA ASP A 100 7.47 -13.58 16.45
C ASP A 100 8.17 -13.20 15.15
N LYS A 101 7.51 -12.45 14.26
CA LYS A 101 8.06 -11.97 12.98
C LYS A 101 8.61 -10.55 13.04
N ILE A 102 8.34 -9.85 14.14
CA ILE A 102 8.80 -8.48 14.36
C ILE A 102 10.17 -8.52 15.05
N PRO A 103 11.17 -7.77 14.56
CA PRO A 103 12.43 -7.62 15.28
C PRO A 103 12.20 -7.17 16.72
N ASP A 104 12.78 -7.90 17.67
CA ASP A 104 12.58 -7.69 19.11
C ASP A 104 11.13 -7.80 19.61
N GLY A 105 10.22 -8.43 18.87
CA GLY A 105 8.81 -8.57 19.27
C GLY A 105 8.61 -9.33 20.58
N ARG A 106 9.60 -10.14 21.02
CA ARG A 106 9.63 -10.74 22.37
C ARG A 106 9.62 -9.72 23.52
N LYS A 107 10.01 -8.46 23.27
CA LYS A 107 9.96 -7.35 24.23
C LYS A 107 8.55 -6.77 24.39
N LEU A 108 7.62 -7.17 23.52
CA LEU A 108 6.31 -6.54 23.37
C LEU A 108 5.19 -7.41 23.93
N GLU A 109 4.11 -6.76 24.30
CA GLU A 109 2.84 -7.36 24.65
C GLU A 109 1.72 -6.52 24.06
N VAL A 110 0.74 -7.18 23.43
CA VAL A 110 -0.44 -6.53 22.87
C VAL A 110 -1.65 -7.03 23.61
N THR A 111 -2.35 -6.13 24.32
CA THR A 111 -3.55 -6.50 25.08
C THR A 111 -4.79 -6.47 24.17
N ASP A 112 -5.86 -7.12 24.61
CA ASP A 112 -7.12 -7.18 23.88
C ASP A 112 -7.63 -5.76 23.54
N PRO A 113 -7.84 -5.43 22.25
CA PRO A 113 -8.21 -4.09 21.83
C PRO A 113 -9.67 -3.75 22.18
N TYR A 114 -10.54 -4.74 22.36
CA TYR A 114 -11.95 -4.54 22.71
C TYR A 114 -12.08 -4.09 24.17
N ASP A 115 -11.43 -4.81 25.09
CA ASP A 115 -11.36 -4.48 26.52
C ASP A 115 -10.69 -3.13 26.73
N THR A 116 -9.64 -2.85 25.95
CA THR A 116 -8.93 -1.56 26.00
C THR A 116 -9.85 -0.41 25.57
N ALA A 117 -10.58 -0.58 24.46
CA ALA A 117 -11.53 0.42 23.98
C ALA A 117 -12.65 0.67 25.00
N GLU A 118 -13.23 -0.39 25.57
CA GLU A 118 -14.32 -0.31 26.55
C GLU A 118 -13.91 0.48 27.80
N LYS A 119 -12.66 0.37 28.24
CA LYS A 119 -12.11 1.15 29.38
C LYS A 119 -11.93 2.63 29.04
N LEU A 120 -11.41 2.96 27.86
CA LEU A 120 -11.02 4.33 27.51
C LEU A 120 -12.18 5.21 27.02
N LEU A 121 -13.23 4.60 26.47
CA LEU A 121 -14.39 5.34 25.95
C LEU A 121 -15.08 6.20 27.03
N PRO A 122 -15.43 5.67 28.22
CA PRO A 122 -16.00 6.47 29.30
C PRO A 122 -15.08 7.61 29.77
N GLU A 123 -13.76 7.37 29.81
CA GLU A 123 -12.77 8.38 30.22
C GLU A 123 -12.76 9.58 29.26
N LEU A 124 -12.68 9.31 27.94
CA LEU A 124 -12.74 10.37 26.92
C LEU A 124 -14.06 11.14 26.96
N ARG A 125 -15.20 10.47 27.20
CA ARG A 125 -16.50 11.15 27.37
C ARG A 125 -16.49 12.04 28.60
N LYS A 126 -15.92 11.58 29.72
CA LYS A 126 -15.80 12.37 30.96
C LYS A 126 -14.92 13.60 30.78
N GLU A 127 -13.89 13.53 29.94
CA GLU A 127 -13.05 14.66 29.54
C GLU A 127 -13.73 15.63 28.54
N GLY A 128 -14.95 15.28 28.12
CA GLY A 128 -15.82 16.09 27.29
C GLY A 128 -15.62 15.86 25.80
N ALA A 129 -15.13 14.70 25.36
CA ALA A 129 -15.12 14.35 23.95
C ALA A 129 -16.56 14.24 23.41
N ASP A 130 -16.90 15.11 22.46
CA ASP A 130 -18.18 15.11 21.76
C ASP A 130 -18.22 13.97 20.73
N VAL A 131 -17.09 13.73 20.06
CA VAL A 131 -16.92 12.67 19.04
C VAL A 131 -15.72 11.80 19.42
N ILE A 132 -15.87 10.47 19.37
CA ILE A 132 -14.75 9.54 19.58
C ILE A 132 -14.47 8.75 18.30
N ILE A 133 -13.21 8.81 17.88
CA ILE A 133 -12.67 8.12 16.71
C ILE A 133 -11.69 7.04 17.19
N ILE A 134 -11.83 5.82 16.69
CA ILE A 134 -10.81 4.78 16.80
C ILE A 134 -10.02 4.72 15.50
N LEU A 135 -8.71 4.85 15.60
CA LEU A 135 -7.76 4.56 14.53
C LEU A 135 -7.18 3.17 14.77
N THR A 136 -7.19 2.29 13.77
CA THR A 136 -6.74 0.90 13.98
C THR A 136 -6.28 0.19 12.71
N ASP A 137 -5.50 -0.89 12.86
CA ASP A 137 -5.20 -1.84 11.80
C ASP A 137 -5.91 -3.20 11.93
N ILE A 138 -6.87 -3.31 12.85
CA ILE A 138 -7.80 -4.46 12.96
C ILE A 138 -8.55 -4.64 11.63
N LYS A 139 -8.78 -5.89 11.23
CA LYS A 139 -9.32 -6.21 9.89
C LYS A 139 -10.60 -7.06 9.92
N GLY A 140 -11.37 -6.97 8.84
CA GLY A 140 -12.42 -7.93 8.52
C GLY A 140 -13.53 -8.04 9.57
N GLY A 141 -13.84 -9.27 10.00
CA GLY A 141 -14.92 -9.55 10.96
C GLY A 141 -14.68 -8.93 12.34
N ALA A 142 -13.41 -8.80 12.76
CA ALA A 142 -13.01 -8.23 14.04
C ALA A 142 -13.44 -6.76 14.20
N LEU A 143 -13.39 -5.97 13.13
CA LEU A 143 -13.89 -4.58 13.14
C LEU A 143 -15.39 -4.49 13.41
N ARG A 144 -16.18 -5.38 12.79
CA ARG A 144 -17.63 -5.44 13.04
C ARG A 144 -17.93 -5.92 14.45
N LYS A 145 -17.12 -6.83 14.99
CA LYS A 145 -17.20 -7.23 16.40
C LYS A 145 -16.96 -6.01 17.29
N LEU A 146 -15.92 -5.22 17.05
CA LEU A 146 -15.56 -4.04 17.85
C LEU A 146 -16.72 -3.03 17.90
N ALA A 147 -17.29 -2.70 16.74
CA ALA A 147 -18.44 -1.82 16.67
C ALA A 147 -19.72 -2.38 17.33
N ARG A 148 -19.87 -3.72 17.39
CA ARG A 148 -21.03 -4.38 18.01
C ARG A 148 -20.92 -4.46 19.53
N THR A 149 -19.74 -4.81 20.03
CA THR A 149 -19.53 -5.12 21.46
C THR A 149 -19.18 -3.90 22.28
N THR A 150 -18.68 -2.84 21.65
CA THR A 150 -18.17 -1.66 22.34
C THR A 150 -19.04 -0.45 22.02
N SER A 151 -19.84 -0.02 22.99
CA SER A 151 -20.73 1.14 22.85
C SER A 151 -19.99 2.47 23.03
N GLY A 152 -20.50 3.54 22.41
CA GLY A 152 -19.94 4.89 22.56
C GLY A 152 -18.88 5.28 21.54
N ILE A 153 -18.57 4.43 20.57
CA ILE A 153 -17.71 4.76 19.42
C ILE A 153 -18.53 5.50 18.37
N ASP A 154 -17.99 6.58 17.78
CA ASP A 154 -18.63 7.26 16.65
C ASP A 154 -18.09 6.80 15.31
N PHE A 155 -16.76 6.77 15.18
CA PHE A 155 -16.07 6.36 13.96
C PHE A 155 -14.96 5.36 14.26
N ILE A 156 -14.84 4.37 13.39
CA ILE A 156 -13.67 3.50 13.29
C ILE A 156 -13.06 3.75 11.91
N ILE A 157 -11.83 4.24 11.89
CA ILE A 157 -11.03 4.41 10.68
C ILE A 157 -9.97 3.31 10.70
N ALA A 158 -10.16 2.31 9.84
CA ALA A 158 -9.33 1.11 9.82
C ALA A 158 -8.49 1.02 8.54
N SER A 159 -7.27 0.53 8.67
CA SER A 159 -6.47 0.15 7.50
C SER A 159 -6.95 -1.20 6.91
N ASP A 160 -6.91 -1.34 5.57
CA ASP A 160 -7.12 -2.62 4.88
C ASP A 160 -5.95 -2.86 3.91
N LYS A 161 -5.57 -4.13 3.73
CA LYS A 161 -4.59 -4.55 2.72
C LYS A 161 -5.19 -4.48 1.31
N ARG A 162 -6.51 -4.52 1.18
CA ARG A 162 -7.23 -4.46 -0.09
C ARG A 162 -7.39 -3.01 -0.54
N ASN A 163 -7.27 -2.78 -1.85
CA ASN A 163 -7.56 -1.47 -2.44
C ASN A 163 -9.08 -1.37 -2.63
N ARG A 164 -9.80 -1.01 -1.57
CA ARG A 164 -11.25 -0.82 -1.59
C ARG A 164 -11.61 0.40 -0.72
N ILE A 165 -12.10 1.45 -1.36
CA ILE A 165 -12.92 2.45 -0.70
C ILE A 165 -14.21 1.74 -0.31
N SER A 166 -14.36 1.38 0.97
CA SER A 166 -15.61 0.81 1.44
C SER A 166 -16.63 1.95 1.56
N LEU A 167 -17.83 1.76 1.01
CA LEU A 167 -18.98 2.53 1.47
C LEU A 167 -19.03 2.43 3.01
N PRO A 168 -19.25 3.54 3.73
CA PRO A 168 -19.29 3.52 5.19
C PRO A 168 -20.26 2.43 5.67
N VAL A 169 -19.75 1.48 6.44
CA VAL A 169 -20.60 0.46 7.04
C VAL A 169 -21.01 0.98 8.42
N VAL A 170 -22.31 1.11 8.65
CA VAL A 170 -22.82 1.46 9.97
C VAL A 170 -23.16 0.16 10.70
N VAL A 171 -22.58 -0.02 11.88
CA VAL A 171 -22.87 -1.14 12.77
C VAL A 171 -23.29 -0.54 14.10
N ASN A 172 -24.52 -0.82 14.53
CA ASN A 172 -25.20 -0.06 15.58
C ASN A 172 -25.17 1.44 15.23
N ASN A 173 -24.46 2.24 16.01
CA ASN A 173 -24.29 3.68 15.78
C ASN A 173 -22.85 4.05 15.38
N THR A 174 -22.02 3.06 15.06
CA THR A 174 -20.60 3.26 14.76
C THR A 174 -20.38 3.22 13.26
N HIS A 175 -19.79 4.29 12.70
CA HIS A 175 -19.38 4.32 11.30
C HIS A 175 -18.02 3.65 11.14
N ILE A 176 -17.95 2.62 10.32
CA ILE A 176 -16.72 1.93 9.97
C ILE A 176 -16.32 2.34 8.57
N SER A 177 -15.09 2.83 8.44
CA SER A 177 -14.52 3.28 7.18
C SER A 177 -13.15 2.66 6.95
N HIS A 178 -12.96 2.15 5.74
CA HIS A 178 -11.65 1.78 5.20
C HIS A 178 -11.25 2.78 4.12
N LEU A 179 -10.01 3.25 4.22
CA LEU A 179 -9.41 4.09 3.18
C LEU A 179 -8.50 3.24 2.30
N ASP A 180 -8.45 3.59 1.01
CA ASP A 180 -7.56 2.97 0.05
C ASP A 180 -6.10 3.05 0.49
N ARG A 181 -5.31 2.04 0.10
CA ARG A 181 -3.87 2.03 0.36
C ARG A 181 -3.15 3.10 -0.47
N GLY A 182 -2.00 3.56 0.01
CA GLY A 182 -1.09 4.42 -0.74
C GLY A 182 -1.57 5.85 -0.92
N GLY A 183 -2.43 6.35 -0.02
CA GLY A 183 -2.86 7.76 -0.03
C GLY A 183 -3.79 8.12 -1.20
N LYS A 184 -4.42 7.15 -1.85
CA LYS A 184 -5.29 7.39 -3.03
C LYS A 184 -6.60 8.11 -2.71
N CYS A 185 -6.92 8.25 -1.43
CA CYS A 185 -8.16 8.88 -0.99
C CYS A 185 -7.93 9.64 0.32
N VAL A 186 -8.56 10.81 0.43
CA VAL A 186 -8.64 11.57 1.68
C VAL A 186 -10.09 11.52 2.16
N GLY A 187 -10.27 11.04 3.39
CA GLY A 187 -11.55 11.09 4.09
C GLY A 187 -11.80 12.50 4.63
N TYR A 188 -13.01 13.01 4.44
CA TYR A 188 -13.43 14.30 4.97
C TYR A 188 -14.68 14.09 5.82
N LEU A 189 -14.60 14.47 7.10
CA LEU A 189 -15.73 14.47 8.02
C LEU A 189 -16.17 15.92 8.24
N GLU A 190 -17.33 16.26 7.70
CA GLU A 190 -17.96 17.56 7.87
C GLU A 190 -18.85 17.57 9.13
N VAL A 191 -18.76 18.65 9.90
CA VAL A 191 -19.53 18.85 11.12
C VAL A 191 -20.51 19.98 10.89
N LEU A 192 -21.80 19.67 10.86
CA LEU A 192 -22.88 20.62 10.61
C LEU A 192 -23.73 20.78 11.88
N PRO A 193 -24.29 21.97 12.18
CA PRO A 193 -25.29 22.10 13.25
C PRO A 193 -26.53 21.24 12.96
N ALA A 194 -27.02 20.48 13.94
CA ALA A 194 -28.12 19.55 13.71
C ALA A 194 -29.45 20.26 13.39
N LYS A 195 -29.71 21.48 13.90
CA LYS A 195 -30.87 22.35 13.57
C LYS A 195 -32.24 21.63 13.39
N GLY A 196 -32.52 20.58 14.19
CA GLY A 196 -33.77 19.83 14.07
C GLY A 196 -33.83 18.83 12.91
N ALA A 197 -32.70 18.52 12.28
CA ALA A 197 -32.58 17.46 11.29
C ALA A 197 -32.96 16.11 11.93
N THR A 198 -34.10 15.56 11.48
CA THR A 198 -34.53 14.20 11.73
C THR A 198 -34.17 13.39 10.49
N ASP A 199 -33.14 12.57 10.63
CA ASP A 199 -32.55 11.67 9.63
C ASP A 199 -33.35 11.44 8.34
N ASP A 200 -32.85 11.98 7.23
CA ASP A 200 -33.04 11.42 5.90
C ASP A 200 -31.74 11.44 5.08
N SER A 201 -30.91 10.41 5.33
CA SER A 201 -30.27 9.56 4.31
C SER A 201 -28.74 9.48 4.22
N ARG A 202 -27.92 10.37 4.83
CA ARG A 202 -26.43 10.33 4.62
C ARG A 202 -25.51 10.78 5.78
N GLY A 203 -25.97 10.90 7.03
CA GLY A 203 -25.08 11.32 8.14
C GLY A 203 -25.61 11.00 9.54
N LYS A 204 -24.70 10.83 10.51
CA LYS A 204 -25.05 10.55 11.92
C LYS A 204 -25.20 11.83 12.70
N VAL A 205 -26.32 11.98 13.40
CA VAL A 205 -26.50 13.03 14.40
C VAL A 205 -25.75 12.63 15.68
N VAL A 206 -24.77 13.44 16.09
CA VAL A 206 -24.05 13.31 17.35
C VAL A 206 -24.40 14.54 18.21
N GLY A 207 -25.38 14.37 19.09
CA GLY A 207 -25.87 15.43 19.97
C GLY A 207 -26.37 16.64 19.19
N LYS A 208 -25.66 17.78 19.31
CA LYS A 208 -26.02 19.06 18.67
C LYS A 208 -25.62 19.16 17.19
N TYR A 209 -24.90 18.18 16.64
CA TYR A 209 -24.31 18.26 15.31
C TYR A 209 -24.70 17.06 14.43
N LEU A 210 -24.80 17.29 13.12
CA LEU A 210 -24.87 16.29 12.07
C LEU A 210 -23.47 16.08 11.50
N LEU A 211 -23.03 14.82 11.40
CA LEU A 211 -21.73 14.46 10.85
C LEU A 211 -21.90 13.83 9.46
N ARG A 212 -21.31 14.45 8.44
CA ARG A 212 -21.34 13.97 7.05
C ARG A 212 -19.95 13.54 6.63
N ASN A 213 -19.77 12.28 6.29
CA ASN A 213 -18.52 11.78 5.77
C ASN A 213 -18.52 11.72 4.24
N SER A 214 -17.37 12.02 3.65
CA SER A 214 -17.12 11.88 2.22
C SER A 214 -15.71 11.36 1.98
N PHE A 215 -15.50 10.71 0.86
CA PHE A 215 -14.22 10.17 0.43
C PHE A 215 -13.84 10.81 -0.89
N ASN A 216 -12.76 11.57 -0.88
CA ASN A 216 -12.27 12.29 -2.04
C ASN A 216 -11.06 11.54 -2.60
N GLN A 217 -11.24 10.94 -3.77
CA GLN A 217 -10.15 10.27 -4.48
C GLN A 217 -9.13 11.33 -4.91
N LEU A 218 -7.85 11.09 -4.61
CA LEU A 218 -6.77 11.90 -5.12
C LEU A 218 -6.51 11.47 -6.57
N ARG A 219 -6.66 12.42 -7.49
CA ARG A 219 -6.51 12.20 -8.93
C ARG A 219 -5.32 13.01 -9.45
N LEU A 220 -4.83 12.64 -10.64
CA LEU A 220 -3.64 13.24 -11.25
C LEU A 220 -3.81 14.73 -11.58
N GLU A 221 -5.05 15.22 -11.66
CA GLU A 221 -5.36 16.63 -11.90
C GLU A 221 -5.15 17.51 -10.66
N ILE A 222 -5.04 16.91 -9.46
CA ILE A 222 -4.70 17.65 -8.24
C ILE A 222 -3.17 17.87 -8.25
N PRO A 223 -2.69 19.12 -8.27
CA PRO A 223 -1.26 19.38 -8.32
C PRO A 223 -0.57 18.96 -7.01
N ASP A 224 0.65 18.43 -7.15
CA ASP A 224 1.51 18.14 -6.00
C ASP A 224 1.90 19.43 -5.26
N ASP A 225 1.96 19.38 -3.93
CA ASP A 225 2.58 20.47 -3.16
C ASP A 225 4.08 20.50 -3.48
N PRO A 226 4.66 21.66 -3.87
CA PRO A 226 6.04 21.73 -4.33
C PRO A 226 7.06 21.29 -3.26
N ARG A 227 6.73 21.44 -1.97
CA ARG A 227 7.61 21.03 -0.87
C ARG A 227 7.64 19.51 -0.74
N VAL A 228 6.47 18.87 -0.81
CA VAL A 228 6.36 17.40 -0.78
C VAL A 228 6.96 16.81 -2.06
N ALA A 229 6.74 17.44 -3.22
CA ALA A 229 7.30 17.00 -4.49
C ALA A 229 8.84 16.97 -4.46
N GLU A 230 9.47 18.00 -3.91
CA GLU A 230 10.93 18.03 -3.76
C GLU A 230 11.44 16.97 -2.76
N MET A 231 10.72 16.76 -1.64
CA MET A 231 11.04 15.68 -0.70
C MET A 231 10.98 14.30 -1.38
N VAL A 232 9.91 14.04 -2.15
CA VAL A 232 9.75 12.77 -2.88
C VAL A 232 10.84 12.60 -3.92
N LYS A 233 11.17 13.65 -4.68
CA LYS A 233 12.23 13.62 -5.69
C LYS A 233 13.59 13.30 -5.06
N SER A 234 13.94 13.98 -3.98
CA SER A 234 15.18 13.72 -3.24
C SER A 234 15.22 12.29 -2.70
N ALA A 235 14.18 11.87 -1.99
CA ALA A 235 14.09 10.53 -1.42
C ALA A 235 14.14 9.43 -2.49
N LYS A 236 13.48 9.59 -3.63
CA LYS A 236 13.52 8.62 -4.74
C LYS A 236 14.93 8.41 -5.28
N ALA A 237 15.75 9.46 -5.37
CA ALA A 237 17.14 9.33 -5.79
C ALA A 237 17.93 8.44 -4.82
N HIS A 238 17.78 8.68 -3.51
CA HIS A 238 18.44 7.90 -2.47
C HIS A 238 17.92 6.46 -2.40
N ILE A 239 16.60 6.27 -2.43
CA ILE A 239 15.96 4.96 -2.43
C ILE A 239 16.39 4.15 -3.64
N SER A 240 16.37 4.74 -4.84
CA SER A 240 16.79 4.05 -6.07
C SER A 240 18.26 3.62 -6.01
N LYS A 241 19.14 4.45 -5.43
CA LYS A 241 20.55 4.10 -5.25
C LYS A 241 20.75 3.00 -4.22
N ALA A 242 20.01 3.05 -3.11
CA ALA A 242 20.03 1.98 -2.11
C ALA A 242 19.57 0.65 -2.74
N GLN A 243 18.45 0.67 -3.46
CA GLN A 243 17.92 -0.51 -4.15
C GLN A 243 18.90 -1.08 -5.19
N GLU A 244 19.63 -0.24 -5.91
CA GLU A 244 20.67 -0.68 -6.83
C GLU A 244 21.79 -1.44 -6.10
N GLY A 245 22.29 -0.89 -4.99
CA GLY A 245 23.28 -1.57 -4.15
C GLY A 245 22.74 -2.87 -3.55
N GLU A 246 21.51 -2.87 -3.05
CA GLU A 246 20.82 -4.04 -2.49
C GLU A 246 20.62 -5.17 -3.52
N ILE A 247 20.49 -4.83 -4.81
CA ILE A 247 20.38 -5.81 -5.91
C ILE A 247 21.78 -6.28 -6.37
N ALA A 248 22.79 -5.43 -6.29
CA ALA A 248 24.17 -5.79 -6.60
C ALA A 248 24.79 -6.70 -5.52
N ASP A 249 24.52 -6.41 -4.24
CA ASP A 249 25.09 -7.12 -3.09
C ASP A 249 24.37 -8.44 -2.78
N SER A 250 23.16 -8.67 -3.31
CA SER A 250 22.43 -9.92 -3.09
C SER A 250 23.10 -11.17 -3.70
N GLY A 251 24.26 -10.99 -4.36
CA GLY A 251 25.09 -12.06 -4.89
C GLY A 251 24.50 -12.69 -6.14
N ASP A 252 25.24 -12.65 -7.23
CA ASP A 252 25.01 -13.59 -8.32
C ASP A 252 25.34 -14.98 -7.77
N ASP A 253 24.34 -15.81 -7.51
CA ASP A 253 24.59 -17.24 -7.64
C ASP A 253 24.98 -17.44 -9.11
N GLU A 254 26.27 -17.61 -9.38
CA GLU A 254 26.87 -17.77 -10.73
C GLU A 254 26.26 -18.94 -11.52
N SER A 255 25.29 -19.67 -10.95
CA SER A 255 24.52 -20.72 -11.60
C SER A 255 23.15 -20.28 -12.15
N ASP A 256 22.61 -19.12 -11.78
CA ASP A 256 21.30 -18.69 -12.28
C ASP A 256 21.45 -17.76 -13.49
N SER A 257 21.65 -18.40 -14.64
CA SER A 257 21.58 -17.83 -15.97
C SER A 257 20.19 -17.28 -16.34
N GLY A 258 19.62 -16.41 -15.51
CA GLY A 258 18.39 -15.66 -15.75
C GLY A 258 17.13 -16.50 -15.78
N CYS A 259 16.14 -16.17 -14.94
CA CYS A 259 14.76 -16.66 -15.10
C CYS A 259 14.58 -18.19 -15.17
N GLY A 260 15.53 -18.96 -14.64
CA GLY A 260 15.63 -20.39 -14.86
C GLY A 260 15.50 -20.79 -16.34
N THR A 261 15.09 -22.02 -16.60
CA THR A 261 14.87 -22.50 -17.99
C THR A 261 13.50 -22.10 -18.56
N ARG A 262 12.63 -21.49 -17.74
CA ARG A 262 11.20 -21.30 -18.02
C ARG A 262 10.92 -20.18 -19.02
N TYR A 263 11.67 -19.09 -18.93
CA TYR A 263 11.55 -17.97 -19.86
C TYR A 263 12.83 -17.81 -20.67
N VAL A 264 12.69 -17.50 -21.95
CA VAL A 264 13.80 -17.54 -22.92
C VAL A 264 14.23 -16.17 -23.44
N SER A 265 13.50 -15.12 -23.08
CA SER A 265 13.65 -13.73 -23.54
C SER A 265 13.28 -13.50 -25.01
N ALA A 266 12.98 -12.23 -25.32
CA ALA A 266 12.68 -11.77 -26.68
C ALA A 266 13.86 -11.97 -27.65
N LYS A 267 15.10 -12.05 -27.16
CA LYS A 267 16.28 -12.31 -28.00
C LYS A 267 16.20 -13.70 -28.64
N THR A 268 15.80 -14.71 -27.87
CA THR A 268 15.59 -16.08 -28.39
C THR A 268 14.42 -16.12 -29.37
N CYS A 269 13.30 -15.43 -29.05
CA CYS A 269 12.15 -15.37 -29.96
C CYS A 269 12.51 -14.76 -31.34
N LYS A 270 13.44 -13.80 -31.38
CA LYS A 270 13.88 -13.14 -32.63
C LYS A 270 14.48 -14.12 -33.65
N GLU A 271 15.11 -15.20 -33.19
CA GLU A 271 15.82 -16.15 -34.05
C GLU A 271 14.86 -16.84 -35.03
N CYS A 272 13.65 -17.20 -34.58
CA CYS A 272 12.60 -17.80 -35.41
C CYS A 272 11.52 -16.80 -35.85
N HIS A 273 11.34 -15.68 -35.13
CA HIS A 273 10.28 -14.69 -35.39
C HIS A 273 10.81 -13.25 -35.58
N PRO A 274 11.67 -13.00 -36.58
CA PRO A 274 12.27 -11.68 -36.79
C PRO A 274 11.23 -10.59 -37.10
N GLY A 275 10.16 -10.92 -37.82
CA GLY A 275 9.07 -9.98 -38.13
C GLY A 275 8.26 -9.57 -36.89
N ARG A 276 7.89 -10.53 -36.03
CA ARG A 276 7.17 -10.24 -34.77
C ARG A 276 8.04 -9.44 -33.82
N PHE A 277 9.32 -9.78 -33.73
CA PHE A 277 10.29 -9.01 -32.94
C PHE A 277 10.46 -7.58 -33.46
N ALA A 278 10.50 -7.39 -34.78
CA ALA A 278 10.56 -6.05 -35.39
C ALA A 278 9.31 -5.23 -35.06
N TRP A 279 8.12 -5.82 -35.14
CA TRP A 279 6.88 -5.16 -34.72
C TRP A 279 6.89 -4.81 -33.22
N TRP A 280 7.26 -5.74 -32.35
CA TRP A 280 7.33 -5.50 -30.90
C TRP A 280 8.20 -4.29 -30.55
N LYS A 281 9.35 -4.13 -31.25
CA LYS A 281 10.25 -2.98 -31.08
C LYS A 281 9.62 -1.62 -31.40
N THR A 282 8.51 -1.58 -32.14
CA THR A 282 7.76 -0.34 -32.42
C THR A 282 6.79 0.03 -31.30
N THR A 283 6.51 -0.89 -30.38
CA THR A 283 5.56 -0.69 -29.28
C THR A 283 6.23 0.00 -28.10
N LYS A 284 5.43 0.62 -27.21
CA LYS A 284 5.95 1.16 -25.94
C LYS A 284 6.47 0.06 -25.01
N HIS A 285 5.99 -1.18 -25.18
CA HIS A 285 6.38 -2.32 -24.35
C HIS A 285 7.86 -2.66 -24.49
N SER A 286 8.47 -2.51 -25.68
CA SER A 286 9.90 -2.76 -25.88
C SER A 286 10.84 -1.72 -25.24
N ASN A 287 10.28 -0.65 -24.68
CA ASN A 287 11.02 0.40 -23.97
C ASN A 287 10.35 0.77 -22.63
N ALA A 288 9.59 -0.16 -22.05
CA ALA A 288 8.80 0.10 -20.84
C ALA A 288 9.66 0.58 -19.66
N MET A 289 10.87 0.03 -19.48
CA MET A 289 11.76 0.39 -18.37
C MET A 289 12.25 1.84 -18.41
N ALA A 290 12.34 2.46 -19.60
CA ALA A 290 12.80 3.84 -19.72
C ALA A 290 11.94 4.82 -18.92
N SER A 291 10.62 4.57 -18.84
CA SER A 291 9.70 5.39 -18.03
C SER A 291 9.95 5.26 -16.52
N LEU A 292 10.45 4.12 -16.04
CA LEU A 292 10.79 3.94 -14.63
C LEU A 292 12.12 4.60 -14.30
N VAL A 293 13.12 4.48 -15.18
CA VAL A 293 14.41 5.16 -15.03
C VAL A 293 14.22 6.67 -14.98
N ALA A 294 13.41 7.23 -15.89
CA ALA A 294 13.08 8.66 -15.90
C ALA A 294 12.40 9.14 -14.60
N LYS A 295 11.77 8.23 -13.85
CA LYS A 295 11.08 8.51 -12.58
C LYS A 295 11.81 7.95 -11.35
N GLN A 296 13.05 7.47 -11.51
CA GLN A 296 13.86 6.85 -10.45
C GLN A 296 13.10 5.75 -9.70
N SER A 297 12.41 4.89 -10.45
CA SER A 297 11.54 3.82 -9.93
C SER A 297 11.84 2.46 -10.55
N GLN A 298 12.97 2.32 -11.23
CA GLN A 298 13.38 1.12 -11.97
C GLN A 298 13.66 -0.11 -11.09
N PHE A 299 13.78 0.07 -9.78
CA PHE A 299 13.95 -1.01 -8.81
C PHE A 299 12.77 -1.14 -7.84
N ASN A 300 11.70 -0.37 -8.06
CA ASN A 300 10.49 -0.46 -7.25
C ASN A 300 9.69 -1.72 -7.65
N GLU A 301 9.60 -2.70 -6.76
CA GLU A 301 8.87 -3.98 -6.93
C GLU A 301 7.44 -3.79 -7.50
N GLU A 302 6.72 -2.75 -7.08
CA GLU A 302 5.34 -2.50 -7.57
C GLU A 302 5.29 -1.99 -9.02
N CYS A 303 6.38 -1.38 -9.49
CA CYS A 303 6.50 -0.84 -10.83
C CYS A 303 7.10 -1.87 -11.79
N VAL A 304 8.14 -2.57 -11.38
CA VAL A 304 8.86 -3.53 -12.24
C VAL A 304 7.97 -4.69 -12.68
N MET A 305 7.02 -5.14 -11.85
CA MET A 305 6.03 -6.16 -12.20
C MET A 305 5.27 -5.86 -13.52
N CYS A 306 5.14 -4.59 -13.89
CA CYS A 306 4.47 -4.18 -15.12
C CYS A 306 5.39 -3.63 -16.22
N HIS A 307 6.68 -3.50 -15.95
CA HIS A 307 7.64 -2.86 -16.85
C HIS A 307 8.78 -3.78 -17.28
N THR A 308 8.90 -4.95 -16.69
CA THR A 308 9.90 -5.96 -17.03
C THR A 308 9.31 -7.36 -16.92
N LEU A 309 9.82 -8.30 -17.72
CA LEU A 309 9.54 -9.72 -17.54
C LEU A 309 10.33 -10.31 -16.36
N ALA A 310 11.40 -9.64 -15.93
CA ALA A 310 12.27 -10.09 -14.84
C ALA A 310 11.52 -10.39 -13.53
N TYR A 311 10.38 -9.73 -13.27
CA TYR A 311 9.59 -9.98 -12.07
C TYR A 311 8.97 -11.39 -12.03
N GLU A 312 8.64 -11.96 -13.19
CA GLU A 312 8.00 -13.29 -13.31
C GLU A 312 9.01 -14.43 -13.17
N CYS A 313 10.31 -14.11 -13.09
CA CYS A 313 11.42 -15.05 -13.13
C CYS A 313 11.65 -15.79 -11.82
N ASP A 314 11.62 -15.05 -10.72
CA ASP A 314 11.94 -15.58 -9.39
C ASP A 314 10.94 -15.04 -8.34
N GLU A 315 9.65 -15.17 -8.65
CA GLU A 315 8.54 -14.72 -7.78
C GLU A 315 8.71 -13.27 -7.27
N GLY A 316 9.31 -12.40 -8.10
CA GLY A 316 9.57 -11.00 -7.80
C GLY A 316 10.93 -10.67 -7.19
N ALA A 317 11.83 -11.64 -6.98
CA ALA A 317 13.23 -11.35 -6.70
C ALA A 317 13.91 -10.78 -7.96
N LEU A 318 14.59 -9.64 -7.80
CA LEU A 318 15.26 -8.93 -8.87
C LEU A 318 16.76 -9.08 -8.68
N SER A 319 17.47 -9.42 -9.76
CA SER A 319 18.93 -9.34 -9.86
C SER A 319 19.33 -8.45 -11.04
N MET A 320 20.57 -7.96 -11.05
CA MET A 320 21.05 -7.15 -12.18
C MET A 320 21.06 -7.96 -13.49
N GLY A 321 21.48 -9.22 -13.44
CA GLY A 321 21.49 -10.11 -14.60
C GLY A 321 20.10 -10.39 -15.18
N THR A 322 19.10 -10.63 -14.31
CA THR A 322 17.70 -10.80 -14.74
C THR A 322 17.13 -9.51 -15.31
N LEU A 323 17.40 -8.36 -14.68
CA LEU A 323 16.98 -7.06 -15.20
C LEU A 323 17.61 -6.76 -16.57
N GLU A 324 18.86 -7.11 -16.82
CA GLU A 324 19.51 -6.87 -18.11
C GLU A 324 18.89 -7.71 -19.24
N SER A 325 18.71 -9.01 -18.98
CA SER A 325 18.22 -9.99 -19.96
C SER A 325 16.71 -9.88 -20.21
N PHE A 326 15.95 -9.56 -19.16
CA PHE A 326 14.49 -9.56 -19.17
C PHE A 326 13.87 -8.16 -19.06
N LYS A 327 14.66 -7.08 -19.19
CA LYS A 327 14.13 -5.70 -19.24
C LYS A 327 13.02 -5.56 -20.26
N ASN A 328 12.13 -4.61 -19.96
CA ASN A 328 10.98 -4.25 -20.76
C ASN A 328 9.88 -5.33 -20.75
N VAL A 329 8.68 -4.97 -21.20
CA VAL A 329 7.61 -5.94 -21.41
C VAL A 329 7.94 -6.72 -22.68
N GLN A 330 8.20 -8.01 -22.56
CA GLN A 330 8.69 -8.87 -23.65
C GLN A 330 7.57 -9.76 -24.22
N CYS A 331 7.90 -10.61 -25.20
CA CYS A 331 6.95 -11.52 -25.84
C CYS A 331 6.19 -12.38 -24.82
N GLU A 332 6.92 -12.93 -23.86
CA GLU A 332 6.41 -13.87 -22.86
C GLU A 332 5.58 -13.19 -21.77
N SER A 333 5.62 -11.85 -21.65
CA SER A 333 4.70 -11.09 -20.78
C SER A 333 3.24 -11.24 -21.24
N CYS A 334 3.02 -11.50 -22.54
CA CYS A 334 1.70 -11.74 -23.10
C CYS A 334 1.44 -13.23 -23.35
N HIS A 335 2.41 -13.91 -23.95
CA HIS A 335 2.28 -15.29 -24.44
C HIS A 335 2.60 -16.37 -23.39
N GLY A 336 2.99 -15.98 -22.18
CA GLY A 336 3.49 -16.92 -21.18
C GLY A 336 4.89 -17.44 -21.49
N PRO A 337 5.39 -18.37 -20.67
CA PRO A 337 6.75 -18.87 -20.76
C PRO A 337 7.01 -19.69 -22.04
N GLY A 338 8.13 -19.43 -22.71
CA GLY A 338 8.47 -19.99 -24.02
C GLY A 338 9.33 -21.25 -24.01
N GLU A 339 9.75 -21.74 -22.83
CA GLU A 339 10.64 -22.91 -22.69
C GLU A 339 10.23 -24.09 -23.57
N LEU A 340 8.98 -24.55 -23.42
CA LEU A 340 8.50 -25.75 -24.08
C LEU A 340 8.35 -25.55 -25.60
N HIS A 341 7.96 -24.35 -26.01
CA HIS A 341 7.89 -23.98 -27.43
C HIS A 341 9.27 -24.02 -28.09
N VAL A 342 10.28 -23.46 -27.45
CA VAL A 342 11.66 -23.46 -27.96
C VAL A 342 12.25 -24.87 -27.95
N LYS A 343 12.11 -25.63 -26.85
CA LYS A 343 12.62 -27.00 -26.74
C LYS A 343 12.02 -27.95 -27.78
N SER A 344 10.74 -27.78 -28.09
CA SER A 344 10.03 -28.55 -29.12
C SER A 344 10.23 -28.00 -30.55
N LYS A 345 11.07 -26.97 -30.74
CA LYS A 345 11.29 -26.31 -32.03
C LYS A 345 9.99 -25.86 -32.71
N GLY A 346 9.00 -25.46 -31.90
CA GLY A 346 7.72 -24.94 -32.36
C GLY A 346 6.60 -25.97 -32.54
N GLU A 347 6.84 -27.27 -32.27
CA GLU A 347 5.77 -28.28 -32.28
C GLU A 347 4.72 -27.99 -31.19
N GLN A 348 5.17 -27.56 -30.01
CA GLN A 348 4.28 -27.06 -28.96
C GLN A 348 4.02 -25.57 -29.19
N SER A 349 2.75 -25.19 -29.30
CA SER A 349 2.35 -23.77 -29.41
C SER A 349 2.55 -23.01 -28.09
N MET A 350 2.74 -21.69 -28.19
CA MET A 350 2.73 -20.79 -27.03
C MET A 350 1.32 -20.72 -26.43
N ASP A 351 1.20 -20.84 -25.10
CA ASP A 351 -0.04 -20.76 -24.33
C ASP A 351 0.24 -20.01 -23.01
N PRO A 352 -0.58 -19.02 -22.58
CA PRO A 352 -1.87 -18.61 -23.14
C PRO A 352 -1.78 -17.79 -24.43
N ILE A 353 -2.81 -17.90 -25.27
CA ILE A 353 -3.13 -16.86 -26.25
C ILE A 353 -3.51 -15.59 -25.46
N PRO A 354 -2.85 -14.44 -25.69
CA PRO A 354 -3.15 -13.22 -24.96
C PRO A 354 -4.60 -12.78 -25.17
N THR A 355 -5.30 -12.47 -24.08
CA THR A 355 -6.65 -11.91 -24.13
C THR A 355 -6.68 -10.54 -23.47
N ARG A 356 -7.85 -9.91 -23.43
CA ARG A 356 -8.07 -8.65 -22.70
C ARG A 356 -7.60 -8.72 -21.24
N THR A 357 -7.73 -9.86 -20.58
CA THR A 357 -7.33 -10.02 -19.18
C THR A 357 -5.81 -9.97 -18.99
N THR A 358 -5.03 -10.38 -20.01
CA THR A 358 -3.58 -10.23 -20.03
C THR A 358 -3.17 -8.77 -19.87
N CYS A 359 -3.84 -7.86 -20.59
CA CYS A 359 -3.55 -6.43 -20.54
C CYS A 359 -3.96 -5.78 -19.20
N LEU A 360 -5.04 -6.26 -18.58
CA LEU A 360 -5.56 -5.73 -17.31
C LEU A 360 -4.68 -6.02 -16.09
N LYS A 361 -3.66 -6.89 -16.22
CA LYS A 361 -2.64 -7.06 -15.17
C LYS A 361 -1.92 -5.76 -14.83
N CYS A 362 -1.76 -4.89 -15.83
CA CYS A 362 -0.99 -3.65 -15.72
C CYS A 362 -1.77 -2.39 -16.10
N HIS A 363 -2.72 -2.51 -17.04
CA HIS A 363 -3.56 -1.41 -17.48
C HIS A 363 -4.87 -1.36 -16.70
N THR A 364 -4.79 -0.87 -15.47
CA THR A 364 -5.95 -0.53 -14.65
C THR A 364 -6.08 0.99 -14.55
N PRO A 365 -7.29 1.53 -14.26
CA PRO A 365 -7.48 2.95 -14.03
C PRO A 365 -6.51 3.54 -12.98
N GLU A 366 -6.11 2.74 -11.99
CA GLU A 366 -5.25 3.15 -10.88
C GLU A 366 -3.75 3.07 -11.15
N ARG A 367 -3.32 2.32 -12.18
CA ARG A 367 -1.89 2.03 -12.41
C ARG A 367 -1.40 2.57 -13.74
N SER A 368 -2.11 2.29 -14.81
CA SER A 368 -1.74 2.69 -16.17
C SER A 368 -3.02 2.86 -16.98
N PRO A 369 -3.79 3.95 -16.73
CA PRO A 369 -4.98 4.23 -17.50
C PRO A 369 -4.59 4.45 -18.97
N VAL A 370 -5.34 3.81 -19.87
CA VAL A 370 -5.11 3.91 -21.32
C VAL A 370 -6.40 4.35 -21.98
N GLU A 371 -6.34 5.48 -22.69
CA GLU A 371 -7.43 5.91 -23.55
C GLU A 371 -7.65 4.91 -24.69
N ASN A 372 -8.92 4.64 -25.00
CA ASN A 372 -9.35 3.68 -26.00
C ASN A 372 -8.75 2.28 -25.75
N PHE A 373 -8.69 1.85 -24.49
CA PHE A 373 -8.09 0.59 -24.08
C PHE A 373 -8.52 -0.59 -24.97
N ASP A 374 -9.82 -0.82 -25.12
CA ASP A 374 -10.32 -1.97 -25.88
C ASP A 374 -9.94 -1.91 -27.37
N TYR A 375 -9.84 -0.71 -27.96
CA TYR A 375 -9.35 -0.54 -29.33
C TYR A 375 -7.86 -0.91 -29.43
N ARG A 376 -7.04 -0.50 -28.47
CA ARG A 376 -5.61 -0.84 -28.46
C ARG A 376 -5.39 -2.34 -28.22
N VAL A 377 -6.20 -2.98 -27.39
CA VAL A 377 -6.15 -4.44 -27.22
C VAL A 377 -6.49 -5.14 -28.53
N LYS A 378 -7.53 -4.67 -29.27
CA LYS A 378 -7.86 -5.18 -30.62
C LYS A 378 -6.72 -5.04 -31.61
N ASP A 379 -6.07 -3.88 -31.63
CA ASP A 379 -4.93 -3.61 -32.51
C ASP A 379 -3.74 -4.52 -32.22
N ILE A 380 -3.50 -4.83 -30.94
CA ILE A 380 -2.38 -5.67 -30.48
C ILE A 380 -2.67 -7.17 -30.65
N CYS A 381 -3.88 -7.63 -30.30
CA CYS A 381 -4.25 -9.05 -30.28
C CYS A 381 -4.95 -9.52 -31.59
N GLY A 382 -5.31 -8.59 -32.48
CA GLY A 382 -6.22 -8.84 -33.60
C GLY A 382 -7.68 -9.00 -33.15
N GLU A 383 -8.56 -9.43 -34.05
CA GLU A 383 -10.00 -9.66 -33.78
C GLU A 383 -10.30 -10.80 -32.78
N LYS A 384 -9.29 -11.48 -32.22
CA LYS A 384 -9.44 -12.61 -31.30
C LYS A 384 -9.75 -12.17 -29.85
N ILE A 385 -10.75 -11.30 -29.68
CA ILE A 385 -11.25 -10.88 -28.36
C ILE A 385 -12.72 -11.29 -28.27
N GLU A 386 -12.97 -12.57 -28.09
CA GLU A 386 -14.24 -13.09 -27.59
C GLU A 386 -13.94 -14.10 -26.48
N GLY A 387 -14.52 -13.85 -25.29
CA GLY A 387 -14.32 -14.61 -24.06
C GLY A 387 -14.40 -13.71 -22.83
#